data_AF-A0A1H9F6U4-F1
#
_entry.id   AF-A0A1H9F6U4-F1
#
_cell.length_a   1.000
_cell.length_b   1.000
_cell.length_c   1.000
_cell.angle_alpha   90.00
_cell.angle_beta   90.00
_cell.angle_gamma   90.00
#
_symmetry.space_group_name_H-M   'P 1'
#
loop_
_entity.id
_entity.type
_entity.pdbx_description
1 polymer ?
#
loop_
_entity_poly.entity_id
_entity_poly.type
_entity_poly.pdbx_seq_one_letter_code
_entity_poly.pdbx_strand_id
1 'polypeptide(L)'
;MGRGWARLLNADTKPFDAVNFVGSWLDGSVMPRGATVVLCDCTIAALHRRFDREDESSLVKGHAVPDSVGPFFREFMTVADLYRFLGLIPRYVGNVVALGHVLSVNAGPLRPMLARTGHSGIDKRPVDGAVRVEVPEYGRSGLEDDSIGEPEDHGGHDRAVYAYAREDLDWWQAELGRPLRSGIFGENLTLVGVDVTRAVIGERWSVGPELVLEVSAPRTPCRTFAAWMERERWILTFTRRGVPGAYLRVVSPGQVRAGDAVSVVHRPDHGVTVGLAFRAIMTEAEHLPRLAAVDELAADLLASARRRVRG
;
A
#
# COMPACT_ATOMS: atom_id res chain seq x y z
N MET A 1 19.75 3.04 -25.24
CA MET A 1 19.56 3.42 -26.67
C MET A 1 19.08 4.87 -26.73
N GLY A 2 19.60 5.67 -27.68
CA GLY A 2 19.39 7.13 -27.71
C GLY A 2 18.10 7.61 -28.38
N ARG A 3 17.85 8.93 -28.31
CA ARG A 3 16.62 9.64 -28.77
C ARG A 3 16.20 9.36 -30.22
N GLY A 4 17.10 8.84 -31.06
CA GLY A 4 16.78 8.41 -32.43
C GLY A 4 15.85 7.19 -32.49
N TRP A 5 15.94 6.29 -31.51
CA TRP A 5 15.09 5.09 -31.42
C TRP A 5 13.64 5.46 -31.03
N ALA A 6 13.46 6.42 -30.12
CA ALA A 6 12.15 6.92 -29.71
C ALA A 6 11.38 7.61 -30.86
N ARG A 7 12.09 8.31 -31.76
CA ARG A 7 11.49 8.89 -32.97
C ARG A 7 11.03 7.82 -33.97
N LEU A 8 11.75 6.70 -34.05
CA LEU A 8 11.39 5.58 -34.92
C LEU A 8 10.13 4.87 -34.39
N LEU A 9 10.05 4.63 -33.08
CA LEU A 9 8.84 4.12 -32.41
C LEU A 9 7.62 5.01 -32.60
N ASN A 10 7.80 6.34 -32.52
CA ASN A 10 6.73 7.31 -32.77
C ASN A 10 6.27 7.38 -34.24
N ALA A 11 7.09 6.92 -35.19
CA ALA A 11 6.66 6.81 -36.59
C ALA A 11 5.82 5.54 -36.81
N ASP A 12 6.08 4.49 -36.04
CA ASP A 12 5.39 3.19 -36.09
C ASP A 12 4.16 3.09 -35.16
N THR A 13 3.84 4.13 -34.38
CA THR A 13 2.67 4.13 -33.48
C THR A 13 1.35 3.98 -34.21
N LYS A 14 1.15 4.62 -35.38
CA LYS A 14 -0.12 4.50 -36.13
C LYS A 14 -0.42 3.07 -36.60
N PRO A 15 0.51 2.33 -37.22
CA PRO A 15 0.28 0.93 -37.56
C PRO A 15 0.17 0.04 -36.31
N PHE A 16 0.91 0.32 -35.23
CA PHE A 16 0.78 -0.40 -33.96
C PHE A 16 -0.59 -0.21 -33.30
N ASP A 17 -1.09 1.03 -33.25
CA ASP A 17 -2.40 1.38 -32.70
C ASP A 17 -3.53 0.75 -33.51
N ALA A 18 -3.38 0.65 -34.85
CA ALA A 18 -4.33 -0.06 -35.69
C ALA A 18 -4.35 -1.56 -35.39
N VAL A 19 -3.18 -2.19 -35.20
CA VAL A 19 -3.09 -3.62 -34.83
C VAL A 19 -3.62 -3.87 -33.43
N ASN A 20 -3.31 -3.01 -32.46
CA ASN A 20 -3.85 -3.11 -31.10
C ASN A 20 -5.36 -2.86 -31.05
N PHE A 21 -5.86 -1.86 -31.78
CA PHE A 21 -7.28 -1.59 -31.86
C PHE A 21 -8.03 -2.76 -32.48
N VAL A 22 -7.55 -3.29 -33.61
CA VAL A 22 -8.17 -4.46 -34.27
C VAL A 22 -8.05 -5.70 -33.38
N GLY A 23 -6.91 -5.90 -32.72
CA GLY A 23 -6.69 -7.00 -31.78
C GLY A 23 -7.64 -6.93 -30.59
N SER A 24 -7.69 -5.82 -29.87
CA SER A 24 -8.61 -5.60 -28.73
C SER A 24 -10.08 -5.60 -29.15
N TRP A 25 -10.41 -5.11 -30.35
CA TRP A 25 -11.77 -5.14 -30.89
C TRP A 25 -12.21 -6.57 -31.24
N LEU A 26 -11.35 -7.36 -31.88
CA LEU A 26 -11.62 -8.77 -32.16
C LEU A 26 -11.71 -9.60 -30.88
N ASP A 27 -10.82 -9.36 -29.91
CA ASP A 27 -10.82 -10.07 -28.63
C ASP A 27 -12.09 -9.76 -27.82
N GLY A 28 -12.54 -8.50 -27.83
CA GLY A 28 -13.79 -8.08 -27.19
C GLY A 28 -15.08 -8.49 -27.90
N SER A 29 -15.01 -8.84 -29.20
CA SER A 29 -16.19 -9.16 -30.03
C SER A 29 -16.36 -10.65 -30.32
N VAL A 30 -15.30 -11.45 -30.18
CA VAL A 30 -15.28 -12.87 -30.62
C VAL A 30 -15.04 -13.84 -29.46
N MET A 31 -14.32 -13.43 -28.40
CA MET A 31 -14.11 -14.31 -27.23
C MET A 31 -15.20 -14.15 -26.17
N PRO A 32 -15.71 -15.26 -25.59
CA PRO A 32 -16.50 -15.21 -24.37
C PRO A 32 -15.67 -14.58 -23.25
N ARG A 33 -16.25 -13.64 -22.48
CA ARG A 33 -15.54 -12.90 -21.41
C ARG A 33 -14.76 -13.79 -20.43
N GLY A 34 -15.28 -14.98 -20.12
CA GLY A 34 -14.58 -15.94 -19.25
C GLY A 34 -13.30 -16.52 -19.86
N ALA A 35 -13.25 -16.71 -21.19
CA ALA A 35 -12.06 -17.18 -21.90
C ALA A 35 -10.98 -16.10 -21.96
N THR A 36 -11.37 -14.84 -22.13
CA THR A 36 -10.46 -13.68 -22.09
C THR A 36 -9.76 -13.57 -20.72
N VAL A 37 -10.50 -13.77 -19.62
CA VAL A 37 -9.92 -13.75 -18.27
C VAL A 37 -8.89 -14.87 -18.08
N VAL A 38 -9.22 -16.11 -18.49
CA VAL A 38 -8.29 -17.25 -18.40
C VAL A 38 -7.03 -17.02 -19.24
N LEU A 39 -7.18 -16.43 -20.43
CA LEU A 39 -6.07 -16.11 -21.32
C LEU A 39 -5.15 -15.03 -20.71
N CYS A 40 -5.74 -13.99 -20.11
CA CYS A 40 -5.01 -12.96 -19.36
C CYS A 40 -4.24 -13.56 -18.17
N ASP A 41 -4.88 -14.41 -17.36
CA ASP A 41 -4.26 -15.05 -16.21
C ASP A 41 -3.11 -15.99 -16.61
N CYS A 42 -3.29 -16.76 -17.68
CA CYS A 42 -2.25 -17.63 -18.24
C CYS A 42 -1.06 -16.83 -18.78
N THR A 43 -1.34 -15.67 -19.39
CA THR A 43 -0.31 -14.75 -19.89
C THR A 43 0.46 -14.12 -18.74
N ILE A 44 -0.23 -13.62 -17.70
CA ILE A 44 0.39 -13.08 -16.49
C ILE A 44 1.25 -14.15 -15.79
N ALA A 45 0.74 -15.37 -15.65
CA ALA A 45 1.49 -16.48 -15.06
C ALA A 45 2.72 -16.88 -15.90
N ALA A 46 2.63 -16.81 -17.23
CA ALA A 46 3.77 -17.03 -18.12
C ALA A 46 4.83 -15.92 -17.99
N LEU A 47 4.40 -14.66 -17.82
CA LEU A 47 5.28 -13.52 -17.60
C LEU A 47 5.99 -13.61 -16.24
N HIS A 48 5.31 -14.02 -15.17
CA HIS A 48 5.94 -14.30 -13.87
C HIS A 48 6.98 -15.43 -13.96
N ARG A 49 6.64 -16.56 -14.59
CA ARG A 49 7.59 -17.68 -14.80
C ARG A 49 8.79 -17.29 -15.67
N ARG A 50 8.66 -16.25 -16.50
CA ARG A 50 9.76 -15.70 -17.28
C ARG A 50 10.62 -14.79 -16.42
N PHE A 51 10.01 -13.88 -15.64
CA PHE A 51 10.70 -13.05 -14.66
C PHE A 51 11.57 -13.86 -13.70
N ASP A 52 11.04 -14.95 -13.15
CA ASP A 52 11.77 -15.83 -12.23
C ASP A 52 13.00 -16.52 -12.86
N ARG A 53 13.13 -16.46 -14.20
CA ARG A 53 14.26 -17.00 -14.96
C ARG A 53 15.14 -15.93 -15.60
N GLU A 54 14.77 -14.65 -15.47
CA GLU A 54 15.58 -13.54 -16.00
C GLU A 54 16.76 -13.27 -15.07
N ASP A 55 17.94 -13.13 -15.66
CA ASP A 55 19.16 -12.76 -14.95
C ASP A 55 19.15 -11.26 -14.55
N GLU A 56 19.78 -10.91 -13.42
CA GLU A 56 19.81 -9.51 -12.92
C GLU A 56 20.35 -8.52 -13.96
N SER A 57 21.31 -8.96 -14.80
CA SER A 57 21.86 -8.12 -15.87
C SER A 57 20.85 -7.80 -16.98
N SER A 58 19.78 -8.58 -17.11
CA SER A 58 18.69 -8.37 -18.06
C SER A 58 17.58 -7.50 -17.47
N LEU A 59 17.36 -7.55 -16.17
CA LEU A 59 16.36 -6.74 -15.47
C LEU A 59 16.70 -5.24 -15.46
N VAL A 60 17.99 -4.88 -15.49
CA VAL A 60 18.47 -3.49 -15.58
C VAL A 60 18.48 -2.94 -17.01
N LYS A 61 18.26 -3.79 -18.03
CA LYS A 61 18.13 -3.32 -19.41
C LYS A 61 16.84 -2.53 -19.52
N GLY A 62 16.91 -1.38 -20.16
CA GLY A 62 15.77 -0.50 -20.33
C GLY A 62 15.83 0.25 -21.64
N HIS A 63 14.69 0.82 -22.02
CA HIS A 63 14.59 1.66 -23.20
C HIS A 63 13.74 2.90 -22.90
N ALA A 64 13.90 3.91 -23.75
CA ALA A 64 13.04 5.06 -23.70
C ALA A 64 11.62 4.66 -24.14
N VAL A 65 10.61 5.02 -23.37
CA VAL A 65 9.20 4.74 -23.69
C VAL A 65 8.56 6.04 -24.16
N PRO A 66 7.88 6.04 -25.33
CA PRO A 66 7.18 7.24 -25.78
C PRO A 66 6.07 7.67 -24.82
N ASP A 67 5.91 8.99 -24.64
CA ASP A 67 4.88 9.57 -23.76
C ASP A 67 3.44 9.22 -24.18
N SER A 68 3.24 8.77 -25.42
CA SER A 68 1.94 8.38 -25.96
C SER A 68 1.44 7.00 -25.51
N VAL A 69 2.30 6.18 -24.88
CA VAL A 69 1.96 4.79 -24.50
C VAL A 69 1.05 4.73 -23.26
N GLY A 70 0.92 5.85 -22.53
CA GLY A 70 -0.05 6.02 -21.45
C GLY A 70 0.54 6.72 -20.23
N PRO A 71 -0.31 7.23 -19.32
CA PRO A 71 0.11 8.09 -18.21
C PRO A 71 0.96 7.37 -17.15
N PHE A 72 1.10 6.04 -17.25
CA PHE A 72 1.82 5.19 -16.31
C PHE A 72 3.26 4.88 -16.77
N PHE A 73 3.62 5.24 -18.00
CA PHE A 73 4.95 5.01 -18.56
C PHE A 73 5.84 6.23 -18.33
N ARG A 74 7.10 5.98 -17.95
CA ARG A 74 8.13 7.03 -17.80
C ARG A 74 8.95 7.13 -19.07
N GLU A 75 9.60 8.28 -19.30
CA GLU A 75 10.49 8.52 -20.44
C GLU A 75 11.54 7.41 -20.61
N PHE A 76 11.95 6.75 -19.52
CA PHE A 76 12.79 5.55 -19.55
C PHE A 76 12.28 4.52 -18.54
N MET A 77 12.16 3.26 -18.97
CA MET A 77 11.80 2.15 -18.08
C MET A 77 12.71 0.95 -18.30
N THR A 78 13.03 0.26 -17.21
CA THR A 78 13.75 -1.02 -17.24
C THR A 78 12.78 -2.20 -17.37
N VAL A 79 13.30 -3.37 -17.72
CA VAL A 79 12.54 -4.63 -17.74
C VAL A 79 11.95 -4.92 -16.35
N ALA A 80 12.69 -4.61 -15.27
CA ALA A 80 12.16 -4.71 -13.90
C ALA A 80 10.98 -3.76 -13.64
N ASP A 81 11.01 -2.53 -14.16
CA ASP A 81 9.90 -1.58 -14.03
C ASP A 81 8.65 -2.07 -14.77
N LEU A 82 8.83 -2.71 -15.93
CA LEU A 82 7.74 -3.34 -16.70
C LEU A 82 7.11 -4.53 -15.94
N TYR A 83 7.91 -5.39 -15.31
CA TYR A 83 7.38 -6.50 -14.51
C TYR A 83 6.66 -6.03 -13.24
N ARG A 84 7.15 -4.97 -12.57
CA ARG A 84 6.41 -4.33 -11.48
C ARG A 84 5.05 -3.79 -11.93
N PHE A 85 4.99 -3.21 -13.13
CA PHE A 85 3.73 -2.75 -13.72
C PHE A 85 2.75 -3.90 -14.00
N LEU A 86 3.23 -5.04 -14.50
CA LEU A 86 2.40 -6.22 -14.74
C LEU A 86 1.89 -6.86 -13.44
N GLY A 87 2.65 -6.76 -12.34
CA GLY A 87 2.20 -7.16 -11.00
C GLY A 87 1.12 -6.26 -10.39
N LEU A 88 0.87 -5.09 -10.98
CA LEU A 88 -0.24 -4.19 -10.62
C LEU A 88 -1.51 -4.47 -11.45
N ILE A 89 -1.50 -5.47 -12.34
CA ILE A 89 -2.70 -5.90 -13.06
C ILE A 89 -3.61 -6.67 -12.09
N PRO A 90 -4.85 -6.20 -11.86
CA PRO A 90 -5.85 -6.87 -11.02
C PRO A 90 -5.99 -8.38 -11.25
N ARG A 91 -5.94 -9.19 -10.19
CA ARG A 91 -6.37 -10.60 -10.24
C ARG A 91 -7.87 -10.68 -9.96
N TYR A 92 -8.63 -11.32 -10.85
CA TYR A 92 -10.07 -11.50 -10.70
C TYR A 92 -10.37 -12.79 -9.92
N VAL A 93 -11.07 -12.67 -8.78
CA VAL A 93 -11.77 -13.79 -8.13
C VAL A 93 -13.26 -13.42 -8.12
N GLY A 94 -13.99 -13.86 -9.15
CA GLY A 94 -15.32 -13.32 -9.45
C GLY A 94 -15.27 -11.87 -9.98
N ASN A 95 -16.27 -11.05 -9.64
CA ASN A 95 -16.37 -9.63 -10.03
C ASN A 95 -15.57 -8.67 -9.13
N VAL A 96 -14.69 -9.20 -8.27
CA VAL A 96 -13.93 -8.42 -7.30
C VAL A 96 -12.43 -8.58 -7.59
N VAL A 97 -11.73 -7.44 -7.66
CA VAL A 97 -10.28 -7.37 -7.79
C VAL A 97 -9.66 -7.70 -6.43
N ALA A 98 -9.03 -8.88 -6.33
CA ALA A 98 -8.19 -9.19 -5.18
C ALA A 98 -6.87 -8.42 -5.33
N LEU A 99 -6.61 -7.49 -4.42
CA LEU A 99 -5.32 -6.77 -4.34
C LEU A 99 -4.24 -7.70 -3.80
N GLY A 100 -4.57 -8.51 -2.80
CA GLY A 100 -3.57 -9.21 -2.02
C GLY A 100 -4.18 -10.08 -0.92
N HIS A 101 -3.39 -10.37 0.11
CA HIS A 101 -3.84 -11.13 1.27
C HIS A 101 -3.13 -10.69 2.55
N VAL A 102 -3.70 -11.06 3.69
CA VAL A 102 -3.09 -10.90 5.01
C VAL A 102 -2.00 -11.96 5.17
N LEU A 103 -0.74 -11.55 5.26
CA LEU A 103 0.36 -12.46 5.57
C LEU A 103 0.40 -12.79 7.07
N SER A 104 0.16 -11.80 7.91
CA SER A 104 0.21 -11.95 9.37
C SER A 104 -0.76 -11.00 10.04
N VAL A 105 -1.44 -11.50 11.07
CA VAL A 105 -2.16 -10.69 12.05
C VAL A 105 -1.27 -10.59 13.28
N ASN A 106 -1.01 -9.38 13.75
CA ASN A 106 -0.10 -9.13 14.86
C ASN A 106 -0.81 -8.34 15.97
N ALA A 107 -0.66 -8.81 17.19
CA ALA A 107 -1.12 -8.14 18.40
C ALA A 107 -0.05 -8.23 19.49
N GLY A 108 -0.17 -7.42 20.52
CA GLY A 108 0.72 -7.57 21.66
C GLY A 108 0.35 -6.72 22.87
N PRO A 109 0.75 -7.17 24.07
CA PRO A 109 0.54 -6.41 25.29
C PRO A 109 1.46 -5.19 25.37
N LEU A 110 1.14 -4.26 26.27
CA LEU A 110 2.09 -3.21 26.66
C LEU A 110 3.34 -3.83 27.28
N ARG A 111 4.50 -3.35 26.84
CA ARG A 111 5.79 -3.67 27.45
C ARG A 111 6.50 -2.40 27.93
N PRO A 112 7.26 -2.48 29.04
CA PRO A 112 8.12 -1.36 29.45
C PRO A 112 9.08 -0.99 28.33
N MET A 113 9.14 0.30 27.98
CA MET A 113 10.01 0.79 26.91
C MET A 113 10.24 2.30 27.05
N LEU A 114 11.28 2.82 26.39
CA LEU A 114 11.48 4.25 26.23
C LEU A 114 10.38 4.86 25.34
N ALA A 115 9.26 5.17 25.97
CA ALA A 115 8.06 5.79 25.42
C ALA A 115 7.59 6.93 26.34
N ARG A 116 6.72 7.81 25.85
CA ARG A 116 6.18 8.93 26.64
C ARG A 116 5.51 8.45 27.94
N THR A 117 4.82 7.31 27.89
CA THR A 117 4.12 6.68 29.01
C THR A 117 4.95 5.64 29.77
N GLY A 118 6.22 5.44 29.38
CA GLY A 118 7.09 4.39 29.91
C GLY A 118 6.75 2.97 29.43
N HIS A 119 5.68 2.82 28.63
CA HIS A 119 5.23 1.55 28.08
C HIS A 119 4.84 1.71 26.61
N SER A 120 4.96 0.66 25.81
CA SER A 120 4.52 0.65 24.43
C SER A 120 4.02 -0.72 24.00
N GLY A 121 3.01 -0.74 23.13
CA GLY A 121 2.55 -1.94 22.43
C GLY A 121 3.25 -2.15 21.08
N ILE A 122 4.36 -1.43 20.78
CA ILE A 122 5.00 -1.50 19.46
C ILE A 122 5.58 -2.90 19.13
N ASP A 123 5.92 -3.70 20.14
CA ASP A 123 6.37 -5.10 19.96
C ASP A 123 5.18 -6.03 19.68
N LYS A 124 4.46 -5.79 18.58
CA LYS A 124 3.39 -6.70 18.12
C LYS A 124 4.01 -8.00 17.65
N ARG A 125 3.38 -9.13 17.94
CA ARG A 125 3.81 -10.47 17.53
C ARG A 125 2.72 -11.14 16.69
N PRO A 126 3.09 -11.99 15.71
CA PRO A 126 2.11 -12.81 15.01
C PRO A 126 1.24 -13.59 15.99
N VAL A 127 -0.07 -13.58 15.73
CA VAL A 127 -1.08 -14.33 16.48
C VAL A 127 -1.57 -15.48 15.61
N ASP A 128 -1.72 -16.66 16.20
CA ASP A 128 -2.30 -17.81 15.53
C ASP A 128 -3.83 -17.76 15.56
N GLY A 129 -4.46 -18.15 14.46
CA GLY A 129 -5.92 -18.23 14.36
C GLY A 129 -6.59 -16.92 13.92
N ALA A 130 -7.91 -16.88 14.09
CA ALA A 130 -8.72 -15.72 13.76
C ALA A 130 -8.78 -14.75 14.93
N VAL A 131 -8.62 -13.46 14.64
CA VAL A 131 -8.67 -12.37 15.61
C VAL A 131 -9.90 -11.51 15.32
N ARG A 132 -10.67 -11.20 16.37
CA ARG A 132 -11.82 -10.31 16.26
C ARG A 132 -11.36 -8.86 16.12
N VAL A 133 -11.97 -8.13 15.19
CA VAL A 133 -11.75 -6.70 14.96
C VAL A 133 -13.06 -5.95 15.15
N GLU A 134 -13.06 -4.99 16.06
CA GLU A 134 -14.20 -4.18 16.47
C GLU A 134 -13.93 -2.68 16.29
N VAL A 135 -15.00 -1.89 16.27
CA VAL A 135 -14.87 -0.43 16.37
C VAL A 135 -14.38 -0.10 17.79
N PRO A 136 -13.17 0.45 17.96
CA PRO A 136 -12.61 0.66 19.29
C PRO A 136 -13.19 1.90 19.95
N GLU A 137 -13.24 1.86 21.28
CA GLU A 137 -13.36 3.08 22.09
C GLU A 137 -12.15 3.99 21.88
N TYR A 138 -12.25 5.25 22.33
CA TYR A 138 -11.18 6.23 22.20
C TYR A 138 -9.85 5.68 22.73
N GLY A 139 -8.83 5.73 21.89
CA GLY A 139 -7.46 5.35 22.25
C GLY A 139 -7.23 3.85 22.51
N ARG A 140 -8.17 2.99 22.10
CA ARG A 140 -8.02 1.53 22.11
C ARG A 140 -7.69 1.00 20.71
N SER A 141 -7.18 -0.23 20.67
CA SER A 141 -7.00 -0.98 19.42
C SER A 141 -8.33 -1.58 18.98
N GLY A 142 -8.53 -1.70 17.68
CA GLY A 142 -9.66 -2.45 17.13
C GLY A 142 -9.47 -3.96 17.24
N LEU A 143 -8.24 -4.46 17.38
CA LEU A 143 -7.97 -5.89 17.54
C LEU A 143 -8.15 -6.34 18.99
N GLU A 144 -8.76 -7.50 19.17
CA GLU A 144 -8.78 -8.21 20.45
C GLU A 144 -7.35 -8.51 20.93
N ASP A 145 -7.16 -8.46 22.25
CA ASP A 145 -5.88 -8.67 22.96
C ASP A 145 -4.71 -7.76 22.53
N ASP A 146 -5.01 -6.68 21.81
CA ASP A 146 -4.02 -5.73 21.35
C ASP A 146 -3.97 -4.46 22.22
N SER A 147 -2.75 -4.02 22.54
CA SER A 147 -2.54 -2.86 23.41
C SER A 147 -1.88 -1.68 22.71
N ILE A 148 -2.26 -0.46 23.11
CA ILE A 148 -1.73 0.81 22.60
C ILE A 148 -1.18 1.63 23.76
N GLY A 149 0.09 2.05 23.66
CA GLY A 149 0.79 2.77 24.73
C GLY A 149 0.60 4.29 24.71
N GLU A 150 0.14 4.85 23.59
CA GLU A 150 -0.13 6.29 23.41
C GLU A 150 -1.52 6.45 22.76
N PRO A 151 -2.59 6.44 23.57
CA PRO A 151 -3.98 6.37 23.09
C PRO A 151 -4.37 7.53 22.16
N GLU A 152 -3.82 8.72 22.41
CA GLU A 152 -4.07 9.94 21.62
C GLU A 152 -3.51 9.83 20.20
N ASP A 153 -2.36 9.18 20.04
CA ASP A 153 -1.58 9.20 18.80
C ASP A 153 -1.78 7.96 17.94
N HIS A 154 -2.16 6.83 18.56
CA HIS A 154 -2.03 5.50 17.95
C HIS A 154 -3.28 4.63 18.04
N GLY A 155 -4.39 5.09 18.64
CA GLY A 155 -5.62 4.32 18.78
C GLY A 155 -6.89 5.12 18.58
N GLY A 156 -8.03 4.47 18.82
CA GLY A 156 -9.36 5.03 18.63
C GLY A 156 -9.89 4.84 17.21
N HIS A 157 -11.08 5.41 16.97
CA HIS A 157 -11.87 5.17 15.75
C HIS A 157 -11.06 5.30 14.46
N ASP A 158 -10.30 6.38 14.29
CA ASP A 158 -9.51 6.64 13.07
C ASP A 158 -8.22 5.81 12.97
N ARG A 159 -7.83 5.09 14.02
CA ARG A 159 -6.55 4.36 14.08
C ARG A 159 -6.74 2.98 14.70
N ALA A 160 -7.85 2.33 14.34
CA ALA A 160 -8.25 1.06 14.92
C ALA A 160 -7.29 -0.09 14.53
N VAL A 161 -6.80 -0.06 13.29
CA VAL A 161 -5.89 -1.08 12.75
C VAL A 161 -4.75 -0.38 12.04
N TYR A 162 -3.51 -0.82 12.26
CA TYR A 162 -2.35 -0.37 11.49
C TYR A 162 -1.91 -1.44 10.49
N ALA A 163 -1.84 -1.10 9.20
CA ALA A 163 -1.44 -1.99 8.12
C ALA A 163 -0.10 -1.56 7.50
N TYR A 164 0.72 -2.56 7.12
CA TYR A 164 2.01 -2.35 6.46
C TYR A 164 2.27 -3.42 5.40
N ALA A 165 2.85 -3.03 4.27
CA ALA A 165 3.17 -3.95 3.17
C ALA A 165 4.43 -4.77 3.49
N ARG A 166 4.41 -6.07 3.22
CA ARG A 166 5.57 -6.95 3.39
C ARG A 166 6.70 -6.53 2.46
N GLU A 167 6.37 -6.09 1.26
CA GLU A 167 7.30 -5.61 0.24
C GLU A 167 8.11 -4.40 0.73
N ASP A 168 7.48 -3.50 1.49
CA ASP A 168 8.15 -2.36 2.11
C ASP A 168 9.04 -2.82 3.29
N LEU A 169 8.61 -3.81 4.08
CA LEU A 169 9.46 -4.42 5.12
C LEU A 169 10.69 -5.13 4.54
N ASP A 170 10.53 -5.84 3.42
CA ASP A 170 11.64 -6.52 2.74
C ASP A 170 12.69 -5.54 2.24
N TRP A 171 12.24 -4.40 1.71
CA TRP A 171 13.13 -3.30 1.35
C TRP A 171 13.89 -2.77 2.57
N TRP A 172 13.19 -2.53 3.69
CA TRP A 172 13.84 -2.11 4.94
C TRP A 172 14.79 -3.16 5.51
N GLN A 173 14.47 -4.44 5.38
CA GLN A 173 15.32 -5.54 5.81
C GLN A 173 16.66 -5.54 5.07
N ALA A 174 16.62 -5.31 3.75
CA ALA A 174 17.83 -5.15 2.94
C ALA A 174 18.62 -3.90 3.35
N GLU A 175 17.94 -2.75 3.49
CA GLU A 175 18.57 -1.47 3.88
C GLU A 175 19.20 -1.51 5.29
N LEU A 176 18.56 -2.22 6.23
CA LEU A 176 19.04 -2.33 7.61
C LEU A 176 20.01 -3.51 7.82
N GLY A 177 20.14 -4.41 6.85
CA GLY A 177 21.00 -5.59 6.95
C GLY A 177 20.62 -6.55 8.07
N ARG A 178 19.34 -6.58 8.47
CA ARG A 178 18.84 -7.49 9.52
C ARG A 178 17.41 -7.96 9.22
N PRO A 179 17.02 -9.17 9.64
CA PRO A 179 15.66 -9.66 9.46
C PRO A 179 14.61 -8.73 10.08
N LEU A 180 13.55 -8.43 9.34
CA LEU A 180 12.38 -7.71 9.83
C LEU A 180 11.16 -8.64 9.79
N ARG A 181 10.72 -9.08 10.97
CA ARG A 181 9.53 -9.92 11.14
C ARG A 181 8.24 -9.09 10.96
N SER A 182 7.14 -9.76 10.64
CA SER A 182 5.80 -9.19 10.75
C SER A 182 5.53 -8.69 12.17
N GLY A 183 4.88 -7.53 12.27
CA GLY A 183 4.56 -6.80 13.50
C GLY A 183 5.69 -5.88 14.01
N ILE A 184 6.85 -5.84 13.36
CA ILE A 184 8.02 -5.13 13.91
C ILE A 184 7.88 -3.61 13.86
N PHE A 185 7.05 -3.07 12.97
CA PHE A 185 6.75 -1.64 12.94
C PHE A 185 5.55 -1.28 13.83
N GLY A 186 5.03 -2.27 14.57
CA GLY A 186 3.83 -2.15 15.37
C GLY A 186 2.55 -2.34 14.55
N GLU A 187 2.65 -2.82 13.32
CA GLU A 187 1.49 -3.06 12.45
C GLU A 187 0.68 -4.26 12.92
N ASN A 188 -0.64 -4.11 12.90
CA ASN A 188 -1.59 -5.18 13.17
C ASN A 188 -1.75 -6.11 11.97
N LEU A 189 -1.69 -5.58 10.76
CA LEU A 189 -1.81 -6.36 9.53
C LEU A 189 -0.55 -6.19 8.69
N THR A 190 0.20 -7.28 8.52
CA THR A 190 1.23 -7.35 7.49
C THR A 190 0.59 -7.92 6.22
N LEU A 191 0.58 -7.14 5.14
CA LEU A 191 -0.13 -7.47 3.89
C LEU A 191 0.85 -7.80 2.77
N VAL A 192 0.43 -8.63 1.81
CA VAL A 192 1.18 -8.94 0.58
C VAL A 192 0.30 -8.63 -0.63
N GLY A 193 0.86 -7.98 -1.65
CA GLY A 193 0.16 -7.59 -2.88
C GLY A 193 -0.63 -6.27 -2.77
N VAL A 194 -0.74 -5.70 -1.57
CA VAL A 194 -1.47 -4.44 -1.33
C VAL A 194 -0.50 -3.26 -1.34
N ASP A 195 -0.64 -2.33 -2.28
CA ASP A 195 0.12 -1.06 -2.27
C ASP A 195 -0.46 -0.11 -1.20
N VAL A 196 -0.10 -0.37 0.06
CA VAL A 196 -0.57 0.39 1.24
C VAL A 196 -0.19 1.86 1.14
N THR A 197 0.99 2.18 0.60
CA THR A 197 1.47 3.57 0.50
C THR A 197 0.70 4.36 -0.57
N ARG A 198 0.24 3.71 -1.64
CA ARG A 198 -0.61 4.35 -2.68
C ARG A 198 -2.10 4.25 -2.44
N ALA A 199 -2.54 3.55 -1.40
CA ALA A 199 -3.94 3.53 -1.01
C ALA A 199 -4.50 4.94 -0.86
N VAL A 200 -5.71 5.18 -1.36
CA VAL A 200 -6.38 6.48 -1.26
C VAL A 200 -7.00 6.61 0.13
N ILE A 201 -6.88 7.78 0.77
CA ILE A 201 -7.62 8.05 2.01
C ILE A 201 -9.13 7.90 1.72
N GLY A 202 -9.88 7.21 2.58
CA GLY A 202 -11.28 6.84 2.35
C GLY A 202 -11.49 5.58 1.51
N GLU A 203 -10.43 4.97 0.97
CA GLU A 203 -10.53 3.66 0.31
C GLU A 203 -10.98 2.59 1.31
N ARG A 204 -11.94 1.74 0.92
CA ARG A 204 -12.45 0.65 1.75
C ARG A 204 -11.99 -0.70 1.24
N TRP A 205 -11.48 -1.49 2.18
CA TRP A 205 -10.97 -2.82 1.95
C TRP A 205 -11.87 -3.87 2.61
N SER A 206 -12.33 -4.83 1.83
CA SER A 206 -12.83 -6.09 2.38
C SER A 206 -11.63 -6.97 2.70
N VAL A 207 -11.53 -7.40 3.96
CA VAL A 207 -10.47 -8.28 4.46
C VAL A 207 -11.13 -9.55 4.97
N GLY A 208 -10.94 -10.65 4.24
CA GLY A 208 -11.71 -11.86 4.50
C GLY A 208 -13.21 -11.66 4.24
N PRO A 209 -14.08 -12.45 4.91
CA PRO A 209 -15.50 -12.52 4.55
C PRO A 209 -16.38 -11.42 5.17
N GLU A 210 -15.98 -10.85 6.31
CA GLU A 210 -16.86 -9.99 7.13
C GLU A 210 -16.28 -8.60 7.37
N LEU A 211 -14.96 -8.50 7.54
CA LEU A 211 -14.30 -7.29 7.98
C LEU A 211 -14.18 -6.27 6.84
N VAL A 212 -14.68 -5.06 7.06
CA VAL A 212 -14.47 -3.92 6.16
C VAL A 212 -13.73 -2.81 6.90
N LEU A 213 -12.58 -2.43 6.35
CA LEU A 213 -11.71 -1.39 6.89
C LEU A 213 -11.65 -0.20 5.92
N GLU A 214 -11.50 1.02 6.43
CA GLU A 214 -11.33 2.23 5.62
C GLU A 214 -10.02 2.93 5.94
N VAL A 215 -9.27 3.29 4.91
CA VAL A 215 -7.99 3.99 5.02
C VAL A 215 -8.22 5.40 5.57
N SER A 216 -7.61 5.74 6.69
CA SER A 216 -7.90 6.99 7.41
C SER A 216 -6.71 7.94 7.51
N ALA A 217 -5.49 7.42 7.62
CA ALA A 217 -4.29 8.23 7.86
C ALA A 217 -2.98 7.48 7.56
N PRO A 218 -1.89 8.19 7.28
CA PRO A 218 -0.55 7.61 7.33
C PRO A 218 -0.04 7.45 8.77
N ARG A 219 0.89 6.52 8.99
CA ARG A 219 1.67 6.47 10.24
C ARG A 219 2.67 7.62 10.31
N THR A 220 2.59 8.43 11.36
CA THR A 220 3.61 9.47 11.65
C THR A 220 4.70 8.94 12.58
N PRO A 221 5.98 8.83 12.15
CA PRO A 221 7.03 8.25 13.00
C PRO A 221 7.19 9.03 14.31
N CYS A 222 7.26 8.31 15.45
CA CYS A 222 7.36 8.91 16.78
C CYS A 222 8.66 8.50 17.51
N ARG A 223 8.92 9.13 18.66
CA ARG A 223 10.11 8.84 19.48
C ARG A 223 10.16 7.38 19.93
N THR A 224 9.01 6.83 20.31
CA THR A 224 8.83 5.43 20.69
C THR A 224 9.26 4.49 19.55
N PHE A 225 8.90 4.80 18.31
CA PHE A 225 9.33 4.02 17.14
C PHE A 225 10.84 4.15 16.86
N ALA A 226 11.40 5.35 17.02
CA ALA A 226 12.84 5.56 16.87
C ALA A 226 13.66 4.80 17.91
N ALA A 227 13.23 4.81 19.18
CA ALA A 227 13.85 4.06 20.25
C ALA A 227 13.78 2.55 19.98
N TRP A 228 12.61 2.05 19.58
CA TRP A 228 12.38 0.65 19.24
C TRP A 228 13.27 0.14 18.10
N MET A 229 13.46 0.95 17.06
CA MET A 229 14.27 0.54 15.92
C MET A 229 15.77 0.59 16.20
N GLU A 230 16.19 1.23 17.30
CA GLU A 230 17.59 1.35 17.74
C GLU A 230 18.53 1.84 16.63
N ARG A 231 18.01 2.73 15.77
CA ARG A 231 18.75 3.28 14.63
C ARG A 231 18.87 4.78 14.75
N GLU A 232 20.10 5.28 14.66
CA GLU A 232 20.36 6.71 14.66
C GLU A 232 19.60 7.40 13.52
N ARG A 233 19.00 8.55 13.82
CA ARG A 233 18.25 9.37 12.85
C ARG A 233 17.09 8.62 12.18
N TRP A 234 16.53 7.58 12.82
CA TRP A 234 15.45 6.76 12.27
C TRP A 234 14.27 7.58 11.74
N ILE A 235 13.80 8.58 12.48
CA ILE A 235 12.69 9.46 12.06
C ILE A 235 12.99 10.12 10.71
N LEU A 236 14.21 10.63 10.52
CA LEU A 236 14.62 11.28 9.28
C LEU A 236 14.69 10.27 8.13
N THR A 237 15.30 9.10 8.37
CA THR A 237 15.44 8.04 7.36
C THR A 237 14.07 7.52 6.91
N PHE A 238 13.18 7.23 7.86
CA PHE A 238 11.82 6.77 7.59
C PHE A 238 11.01 7.83 6.84
N THR A 239 11.10 9.10 7.27
CA THR A 239 10.41 10.22 6.62
C THR A 239 10.87 10.42 5.18
N ARG A 240 12.19 10.34 4.93
CA ARG A 240 12.76 10.45 3.58
C ARG A 240 12.30 9.33 2.66
N ARG A 241 12.15 8.10 3.17
CA ARG A 241 11.69 6.97 2.35
C ARG A 241 10.22 7.11 1.94
N GLY A 242 9.38 7.68 2.82
CA GLY A 242 7.99 8.00 2.50
C GLY A 242 7.08 6.79 2.30
N VAL A 243 7.37 5.66 2.96
CA VAL A 243 6.53 4.44 2.97
C VAL A 243 6.00 4.19 4.40
N PRO A 244 5.01 4.98 4.84
CA PRO A 244 4.60 5.02 6.24
C PRO A 244 3.71 3.83 6.65
N GLY A 245 3.10 3.11 5.71
CA GLY A 245 1.94 2.27 6.00
C GLY A 245 0.69 3.10 6.31
N ALA A 246 -0.43 2.43 6.59
CA ALA A 246 -1.74 3.05 6.71
C ALA A 246 -2.44 2.67 8.02
N TYR A 247 -2.96 3.67 8.71
CA TYR A 247 -4.01 3.47 9.70
C TYR A 247 -5.35 3.29 8.98
N LEU A 248 -6.16 2.41 9.56
CA LEU A 248 -7.48 2.05 9.08
C LEU A 248 -8.49 2.19 10.23
N ARG A 249 -9.68 2.67 9.90
CA ARG A 249 -10.86 2.62 10.77
C ARG A 249 -11.75 1.43 10.42
N VAL A 250 -12.52 0.94 11.38
CA VAL A 250 -13.44 -0.19 11.15
C VAL A 250 -14.77 0.34 10.65
N VAL A 251 -15.17 -0.07 9.44
CA VAL A 251 -16.50 0.24 8.86
C VAL A 251 -17.49 -0.85 9.20
N SER A 252 -17.07 -2.11 9.09
CA SER A 252 -17.86 -3.28 9.49
C SER A 252 -16.98 -4.22 10.30
N PRO A 253 -17.32 -4.49 11.57
CA PRO A 253 -16.59 -5.45 12.40
C PRO A 253 -16.58 -6.86 11.81
N GLY A 254 -15.58 -7.65 12.16
CA GLY A 254 -15.46 -9.02 11.66
C GLY A 254 -14.23 -9.72 12.21
N GLN A 255 -13.97 -10.91 11.69
CA GLN A 255 -12.75 -11.67 12.00
C GLN A 255 -11.72 -11.55 10.88
N VAL A 256 -10.45 -11.59 11.25
CA VAL A 256 -9.32 -11.64 10.33
C VAL A 256 -8.31 -12.70 10.76
N ARG A 257 -7.73 -13.41 9.80
CA ARG A 257 -6.61 -14.34 9.99
C ARG A 257 -5.61 -14.23 8.86
N ALA A 258 -4.41 -14.78 9.09
CA ALA A 258 -3.45 -14.99 8.02
C ALA A 258 -4.07 -15.82 6.87
N GLY A 259 -3.79 -15.43 5.64
CA GLY A 259 -4.34 -16.00 4.40
C GLY A 259 -5.61 -15.33 3.90
N ASP A 260 -6.29 -14.50 4.70
CA ASP A 260 -7.51 -13.83 4.25
C ASP A 260 -7.23 -12.87 3.08
N ALA A 261 -8.07 -12.94 2.05
CA ALA A 261 -7.95 -12.08 0.88
C ALA A 261 -8.26 -10.62 1.22
N VAL A 262 -7.57 -9.69 0.54
CA VAL A 262 -7.81 -8.25 0.62
C VAL A 262 -8.25 -7.74 -0.74
N SER A 263 -9.36 -7.01 -0.79
CA SER A 263 -9.90 -6.41 -2.02
C SER A 263 -10.45 -5.01 -1.77
N VAL A 264 -10.40 -4.14 -2.79
CA VAL A 264 -11.02 -2.81 -2.72
C VAL A 264 -12.49 -2.93 -3.05
N VAL A 265 -13.35 -2.50 -2.14
CA VAL A 265 -14.80 -2.45 -2.34
C VAL A 265 -15.31 -1.03 -2.57
N HIS A 266 -14.50 -0.01 -2.26
CA HIS A 266 -14.79 1.39 -2.55
C HIS A 266 -13.49 2.19 -2.63
N ARG A 267 -13.39 3.14 -3.57
CA ARG A 267 -12.26 4.06 -3.70
C ARG A 267 -12.78 5.46 -4.06
N PRO A 268 -12.46 6.50 -3.26
CA PRO A 268 -12.77 7.88 -3.60
C PRO A 268 -11.93 8.43 -4.77
N ASP A 269 -12.47 9.42 -5.49
CA ASP A 269 -11.85 9.98 -6.70
C ASP A 269 -10.85 11.13 -6.44
N HIS A 270 -10.73 11.62 -5.20
CA HIS A 270 -9.88 12.79 -4.87
C HIS A 270 -8.36 12.51 -5.00
N GLY A 271 -7.95 11.25 -5.12
CA GLY A 271 -6.57 10.84 -5.42
C GLY A 271 -5.54 11.24 -4.34
N VAL A 272 -5.97 11.50 -3.11
CA VAL A 272 -5.08 11.79 -1.98
C VAL A 272 -4.67 10.46 -1.37
N THR A 273 -3.44 10.04 -1.64
CA THR A 273 -2.90 8.77 -1.15
C THR A 273 -2.32 8.91 0.25
N VAL A 274 -2.15 7.78 0.94
CA VAL A 274 -1.42 7.67 2.21
C VAL A 274 -0.04 8.33 2.11
N GLY A 275 0.73 8.01 1.06
CA GLY A 275 2.04 8.60 0.83
C GLY A 275 2.00 10.11 0.58
N LEU A 276 1.00 10.62 -0.16
CA LEU A 276 0.82 12.07 -0.34
C LEU A 276 0.49 12.74 0.99
N ALA A 277 -0.45 12.18 1.76
CA ALA A 277 -0.83 12.70 3.06
C ALA A 277 0.37 12.76 4.01
N PHE A 278 1.19 11.70 4.01
CA PHE A 278 2.40 11.65 4.83
C PHE A 278 3.40 12.76 4.47
N ARG A 279 3.73 12.93 3.19
CA ARG A 279 4.64 13.99 2.76
C ARG A 279 4.05 15.36 3.03
N ALA A 280 2.76 15.57 2.79
CA ALA A 280 2.09 16.84 3.08
C ALA A 280 2.22 17.27 4.55
N ILE A 281 2.08 16.30 5.46
CA ILE A 281 2.17 16.54 6.90
C ILE A 281 3.62 16.82 7.31
N MET A 282 4.58 16.04 6.78
CA MET A 282 5.95 15.96 7.28
C MET A 282 6.94 16.90 6.58
N THR A 283 6.85 17.07 5.25
CA THR A 283 7.91 17.68 4.44
C THR A 283 7.44 18.64 3.34
N GLU A 284 6.24 18.46 2.81
CA GLU A 284 5.70 19.13 1.60
C GLU A 284 4.41 19.90 1.94
N ALA A 285 4.52 20.94 2.77
CA ALA A 285 3.37 21.69 3.29
C ALA A 285 2.49 22.31 2.19
N GLU A 286 3.01 22.51 0.97
CA GLU A 286 2.27 22.94 -0.22
C GLU A 286 1.11 22.00 -0.59
N HIS A 287 1.12 20.75 -0.11
CA HIS A 287 0.05 19.78 -0.34
C HIS A 287 -1.06 19.81 0.72
N LEU A 288 -0.92 20.58 1.81
CA LEU A 288 -1.93 20.68 2.87
C LEU A 288 -3.33 21.12 2.39
N PRO A 289 -3.50 22.04 1.40
CA PRO A 289 -4.81 22.37 0.87
C PRO A 289 -5.56 21.16 0.29
N ARG A 290 -4.85 20.19 -0.29
CA ARG A 290 -5.47 18.96 -0.79
C ARG A 290 -6.00 18.09 0.35
N LEU A 291 -5.28 18.02 1.47
CA LEU A 291 -5.71 17.26 2.66
C LEU A 291 -6.90 17.94 3.35
N ALA A 292 -6.93 19.27 3.38
CA ALA A 292 -8.00 20.05 4.02
C ALA A 292 -9.39 19.83 3.41
N ALA A 293 -9.45 19.26 2.19
CA ALA A 293 -10.64 18.95 1.42
C ALA A 293 -11.06 17.46 1.46
N VAL A 294 -10.37 16.61 2.23
CA VAL A 294 -10.67 15.18 2.35
C VAL A 294 -11.32 14.92 3.71
N ASP A 295 -12.64 14.77 3.74
CA ASP A 295 -13.40 14.57 4.98
C ASP A 295 -13.16 13.19 5.59
N GLU A 296 -12.72 12.22 4.79
CA GLU A 296 -12.34 10.87 5.22
C GLU A 296 -10.99 10.82 5.95
N LEU A 297 -10.19 11.89 5.91
CA LEU A 297 -8.92 11.96 6.63
C LEU A 297 -9.17 11.96 8.14
N ALA A 298 -8.30 11.30 8.91
CA ALA A 298 -8.39 11.28 10.38
C ALA A 298 -8.60 12.69 10.95
N ALA A 299 -9.54 12.81 11.89
CA ALA A 299 -10.12 14.10 12.26
C ALA A 299 -9.08 15.13 12.76
N ASP A 300 -8.09 14.67 13.53
CA ASP A 300 -7.00 15.48 14.04
C ASP A 300 -6.06 15.97 12.93
N LEU A 301 -5.77 15.13 11.93
CA LEU A 301 -4.95 15.50 10.78
C LEU A 301 -5.69 16.48 9.87
N LEU A 302 -6.99 16.26 9.65
CA LEU A 302 -7.85 17.16 8.90
C LEU A 302 -7.95 18.53 9.57
N ALA A 303 -8.17 18.56 10.89
CA ALA A 303 -8.18 19.79 11.67
C ALA A 303 -6.82 20.52 11.62
N SER A 304 -5.72 19.77 11.72
CA SER A 304 -4.37 20.31 11.62
C SER A 304 -4.09 20.91 10.23
N ALA A 305 -4.47 20.21 9.15
CA ALA A 305 -4.33 20.70 7.79
C ALA A 305 -5.15 21.98 7.58
N ARG A 306 -6.43 21.98 7.98
CA ARG A 306 -7.31 23.16 7.88
C ARG A 306 -6.78 24.36 8.66
N ARG A 307 -6.22 24.14 9.85
CA ARG A 307 -5.58 25.20 10.65
C ARG A 307 -4.35 25.77 9.94
N ARG A 308 -3.43 24.90 9.49
CA ARG A 308 -2.17 25.31 8.83
C ARG A 308 -2.40 26.02 7.49
N VAL A 309 -3.50 25.70 6.79
CA VAL A 309 -3.89 26.39 5.55
C VAL A 309 -4.41 27.81 5.81
N ARG A 310 -5.01 28.06 6.99
CA ARG A 310 -5.60 29.36 7.33
C ARG A 310 -4.60 30.41 7.84
N GLY A 311 -3.39 30.00 8.22
CA GLY A 311 -2.37 30.86 8.85
C GLY A 311 -2.44 30.76 10.37
#